data_AF-A0A2M8BAK8-F1
#
_entry.id   AF-A0A2M8BAK8-F1
#
_cell.length_a   1.000
_cell.length_b   1.000
_cell.length_c   1.000
_cell.angle_alpha   90.00
_cell.angle_beta   90.00
_cell.angle_gamma   90.00
#
_symmetry.space_group_name_H-M   'P 1'
#
loop_
_entity.id
_entity.type
_entity.pdbx_description
1 polymer ?
#
loop_
_entity_poly.entity_id
_entity_poly.type
_entity_poly.pdbx_seq_one_letter_code
_entity_poly.pdbx_strand_id
1 'polypeptide(L)'
;MTKLEPGNRVDGRYEIVRFIASGGMGSIYEARQLPLGRPVALKVMRQELASDETLAKRFAREAQTVSQLQHSHTIVLFDYGIDPNGTLYLAMEWLDGQDLGALVKREGHLDPVRAAKIAAQVARSLSEAHNKGIVHRDLKPENIFLVAQEGDPDFVKVLDFGIAKMAIDEPRTQITRIGMVCGTPEFMSPEQGRGDPLDGRSDLYSLGSVLYNLLVGSAPFEASSPLAVVMKHQTEPIPDIPADIPCALKDIVWRATQKQVEHRYASAEEMAGALEHFCEQQAALGHNRTQDLPLHPHTQPLTGSASLVTPAPSAQRAAAPHPIPSTVTVQASSGARLPLALSIVVALLLIGGLSTGLALLLWPREKAVEAAAAEKPGEEPVASAPAVPTPLPASEFAPVLAPQAPETLVSAINPCAKGQLITEDTRGHCCWPGQSWSSQKDDCIGIPSACPDGAEPKLERCIPLPDWVVDDTAKCMGGSAEGCDGALPIPTLDEINDGIGGASKKLEDFNDDVQELNKNLQGFGTGLEGLFPKR
;
A
#
# COMPACT_ATOMS: atom_id res chain seq x y z
N MET A 1 -20.03 10.22 15.75
CA MET A 1 -20.24 8.97 16.51
C MET A 1 -19.72 9.15 17.92
N THR A 2 -20.55 8.84 18.92
CA THR A 2 -20.10 8.74 20.31
C THR A 2 -19.24 7.48 20.45
N LYS A 3 -18.07 7.62 21.05
CA LYS A 3 -17.16 6.50 21.33
C LYS A 3 -17.87 5.49 22.22
N LEU A 4 -17.74 4.19 21.94
CA LEU A 4 -18.28 3.16 22.83
C LEU A 4 -17.40 3.08 24.07
N GLU A 5 -18.04 3.07 25.23
CA GLU A 5 -17.38 3.01 26.53
C GLU A 5 -17.29 1.58 27.06
N PRO A 6 -16.32 1.26 27.94
CA PRO A 6 -16.24 -0.02 28.61
C PRO A 6 -17.59 -0.44 29.24
N GLY A 7 -17.98 -1.69 29.03
CA GLY A 7 -19.26 -2.26 29.47
C GLY A 7 -20.44 -2.04 28.51
N ASN A 8 -20.31 -1.18 27.49
CA ASN A 8 -21.29 -1.13 26.40
C ASN A 8 -21.36 -2.49 25.70
N ARG A 9 -22.53 -2.83 25.18
CA ARG A 9 -22.77 -4.09 24.46
C ARG A 9 -23.15 -3.81 23.02
N VAL A 10 -22.51 -4.51 22.10
CA VAL A 10 -22.83 -4.54 20.68
C VAL A 10 -23.50 -5.88 20.38
N ASP A 11 -24.68 -5.80 19.76
CA ASP A 11 -25.55 -6.90 19.38
C ASP A 11 -25.93 -7.83 20.54
N GLY A 12 -25.84 -7.33 21.77
CA GLY A 12 -25.99 -8.12 23.00
C GLY A 12 -24.92 -9.22 23.21
N ARG A 13 -24.03 -9.43 22.24
CA ARG A 13 -23.05 -10.53 22.18
C ARG A 13 -21.63 -10.09 22.48
N TYR A 14 -21.29 -8.82 22.29
CA TYR A 14 -19.93 -8.32 22.46
C TYR A 14 -19.91 -7.20 23.50
N GLU A 15 -19.24 -7.42 24.62
CA GLU A 15 -19.07 -6.40 25.66
C GLU A 15 -17.75 -5.67 25.45
N ILE A 16 -17.79 -4.35 25.29
CA ILE A 16 -16.60 -3.53 25.08
C ILE A 16 -15.73 -3.53 26.34
N VAL A 17 -14.46 -3.86 26.19
CA VAL A 17 -13.46 -3.80 27.26
C VAL A 17 -12.76 -2.45 27.21
N ARG A 18 -12.21 -2.08 26.04
CA ARG A 18 -11.56 -0.77 25.82
C ARG A 18 -11.49 -0.41 24.34
N PHE A 19 -11.30 0.86 24.09
CA PHE A 19 -10.97 1.38 22.76
C PHE A 19 -9.51 1.13 22.41
N ILE A 20 -9.26 0.76 21.15
CA ILE A 20 -7.91 0.51 20.62
C ILE A 20 -7.50 1.61 19.65
N ALA A 21 -8.27 1.81 18.59
CA ALA A 21 -7.91 2.72 17.51
C ALA A 21 -9.16 3.24 16.77
N SER A 22 -9.00 4.35 16.04
CA SER A 22 -10.01 4.86 15.12
C SER A 22 -9.35 5.23 13.80
N GLY A 23 -10.05 4.97 12.70
CA GLY A 23 -9.59 5.25 11.35
C GLY A 23 -10.71 5.81 10.46
N GLY A 24 -10.43 5.92 9.16
CA GLY A 24 -11.38 6.47 8.18
C GLY A 24 -12.70 5.70 8.10
N MET A 25 -12.67 4.38 8.31
CA MET A 25 -13.82 3.50 8.07
C MET A 25 -14.56 3.07 9.35
N GLY A 26 -13.98 3.31 10.52
CA GLY A 26 -14.56 2.86 11.78
C GLY A 26 -13.61 2.96 12.96
N SER A 27 -13.99 2.33 14.07
CA SER A 27 -13.22 2.24 15.31
C SER A 27 -13.03 0.78 15.71
N ILE A 28 -11.84 0.46 16.22
CA ILE A 28 -11.48 -0.86 16.73
C ILE A 28 -11.53 -0.84 18.26
N TYR A 29 -12.18 -1.85 18.84
CA TYR A 29 -12.29 -2.06 20.27
C TYR A 29 -11.79 -3.44 20.62
N GLU A 30 -11.19 -3.59 21.80
CA GLU A 30 -11.09 -4.88 22.46
C GLU A 30 -12.46 -5.15 23.08
N ALA A 31 -13.03 -6.32 22.79
CA ALA A 31 -14.31 -6.73 23.33
C ALA A 31 -14.23 -8.17 23.83
N ARG A 32 -15.16 -8.55 24.70
CA ARG A 32 -15.35 -9.92 25.16
C ARG A 32 -16.58 -10.49 24.49
N GLN A 33 -16.43 -11.61 23.77
CA GLN A 33 -17.57 -12.32 23.19
C GLN A 33 -18.31 -13.12 24.27
N LEU A 34 -19.61 -12.88 24.40
CA LEU A 34 -20.50 -13.55 25.34
C LEU A 34 -21.24 -14.71 24.64
N PRO A 35 -21.46 -15.87 25.30
CA PRO A 35 -21.04 -16.23 26.66
C PRO A 35 -19.63 -16.86 26.75
N LEU A 36 -18.93 -17.06 25.61
CA LEU A 36 -17.64 -17.76 25.53
C LEU A 36 -16.54 -17.15 26.40
N GLY A 37 -16.60 -15.85 26.68
CA GLY A 37 -15.64 -15.14 27.51
C GLY A 37 -14.30 -14.85 26.83
N ARG A 38 -14.14 -15.20 25.55
CA ARG A 38 -12.88 -14.95 24.81
C ARG A 38 -12.74 -13.48 24.39
N PRO A 39 -11.50 -12.95 24.35
CA PRO A 39 -11.24 -11.64 23.76
C PRO A 39 -11.41 -11.68 22.24
N VAL A 40 -11.92 -10.60 21.67
CA VAL A 40 -12.06 -10.38 20.24
C VAL A 40 -11.68 -8.92 19.93
N ALA A 41 -11.17 -8.69 18.72
CA ALA A 41 -11.12 -7.33 18.17
C ALA A 41 -12.46 -7.06 17.48
N LEU A 42 -13.11 -5.96 17.85
CA LEU A 42 -14.41 -5.56 17.30
C LEU A 42 -14.25 -4.26 16.50
N LYS A 43 -14.40 -4.35 15.19
CA LYS A 43 -14.42 -3.20 14.28
C LYS A 43 -15.84 -2.70 14.12
N VAL A 44 -16.11 -1.50 14.60
CA VAL A 44 -17.39 -0.82 14.49
C VAL A 44 -17.30 0.22 13.38
N MET A 45 -18.12 0.07 12.35
CA MET A 45 -18.12 0.93 11.18
C MET A 45 -18.78 2.28 11.48
N ARG A 46 -18.44 3.33 10.71
CA ARG A 46 -19.11 4.62 10.87
C ARG A 46 -20.58 4.59 10.45
N GLN A 47 -21.40 5.47 11.04
CA GLN A 47 -22.86 5.43 10.91
C GLN A 47 -23.33 5.73 9.49
N GLU A 48 -22.56 6.51 8.72
CA GLU A 48 -22.87 6.89 7.34
C GLU A 48 -22.87 5.68 6.40
N LEU A 49 -22.04 4.66 6.68
CA LEU A 49 -22.04 3.38 5.95
C LEU A 49 -23.25 2.52 6.28
N ALA A 50 -23.81 2.66 7.50
CA ALA A 50 -24.91 1.86 7.97
C ALA A 50 -26.29 2.40 7.56
N SER A 51 -26.39 3.70 7.27
CA SER A 51 -27.63 4.32 6.79
C SER A 51 -27.99 4.00 5.34
N ASP A 52 -27.04 3.50 4.54
CA ASP A 52 -27.29 3.08 3.16
C ASP A 52 -27.46 1.56 3.09
N GLU A 53 -28.69 1.11 2.84
CA GLU A 53 -29.03 -0.31 2.76
C GLU A 53 -28.26 -1.04 1.64
N THR A 54 -27.87 -0.34 0.58
CA THR A 54 -27.06 -0.89 -0.51
C THR A 54 -25.63 -1.16 -0.04
N LEU A 55 -25.02 -0.19 0.66
CA LEU A 55 -23.68 -0.35 1.23
C LEU A 55 -23.66 -1.43 2.31
N ALA A 56 -24.68 -1.50 3.16
CA ALA A 56 -24.80 -2.53 4.19
C ALA A 56 -24.92 -3.94 3.59
N LYS A 57 -25.71 -4.12 2.53
CA LYS A 57 -25.83 -5.41 1.81
C LYS A 57 -24.53 -5.82 1.13
N ARG A 58 -23.83 -4.87 0.49
CA ARG A 58 -22.50 -5.13 -0.10
C ARG A 58 -21.50 -5.52 0.98
N PHE A 59 -21.42 -4.74 2.04
CA PHE A 59 -20.56 -5.04 3.18
C PHE A 59 -20.79 -6.44 3.75
N ALA A 60 -22.05 -6.85 3.96
CA ALA A 60 -22.39 -8.18 4.43
C ALA A 60 -21.90 -9.28 3.47
N ARG A 61 -22.06 -9.08 2.16
CA ARG A 61 -21.58 -10.01 1.13
C ARG A 61 -20.06 -10.11 1.09
N GLU A 62 -19.36 -8.99 1.22
CA GLU A 62 -17.90 -8.96 1.23
C GLU A 62 -17.33 -9.59 2.51
N ALA A 63 -17.93 -9.29 3.67
CA ALA A 63 -17.58 -9.93 4.93
C ALA A 63 -17.81 -11.44 4.88
N GLN A 64 -18.91 -11.90 4.28
CA GLN A 64 -19.17 -13.32 4.07
C GLN A 64 -18.08 -13.97 3.20
N THR A 65 -17.64 -13.30 2.14
CA THR A 65 -16.62 -13.83 1.22
C THR A 65 -15.27 -13.94 1.94
N VAL A 66 -14.88 -12.92 2.70
CA VAL A 66 -13.64 -12.92 3.50
C VAL A 66 -13.69 -13.94 4.64
N SER A 67 -14.85 -14.18 5.26
CA SER A 67 -15.01 -15.20 6.32
C SER A 67 -14.68 -16.63 5.89
N GLN A 68 -14.60 -16.88 4.58
CA GLN A 68 -14.23 -18.19 4.02
C GLN A 68 -12.71 -18.40 3.95
N LEU A 69 -11.90 -17.38 4.24
CA LEU A 69 -10.44 -17.51 4.31
C LEU A 69 -10.04 -18.22 5.60
N GLN A 70 -9.11 -19.17 5.47
CA GLN A 70 -8.68 -20.04 6.57
C GLN A 70 -7.16 -20.15 6.70
N HIS A 71 -6.40 -19.46 5.84
CA HIS A 71 -4.95 -19.50 5.88
C HIS A 71 -4.41 -18.97 7.21
N SER A 72 -3.34 -19.60 7.71
CA SER A 72 -2.73 -19.30 9.01
C SER A 72 -2.30 -17.83 9.14
N HIS A 73 -1.80 -17.27 8.04
CA HIS A 73 -1.39 -15.86 7.93
C HIS A 73 -2.51 -14.88 7.58
N THR A 74 -3.78 -15.31 7.58
CA THR A 74 -4.94 -14.44 7.39
C THR A 74 -5.64 -14.24 8.73
N ILE A 75 -6.09 -13.00 9.02
CA ILE A 75 -6.92 -12.72 10.19
C ILE A 75 -8.22 -13.54 10.14
N VAL A 76 -8.56 -14.19 11.24
CA VAL A 76 -9.82 -14.93 11.34
C VAL A 76 -10.98 -13.98 11.66
N LEU A 77 -11.94 -13.89 10.74
CA LEU A 77 -13.21 -13.22 10.97
C LEU A 77 -14.20 -14.20 11.63
N PHE A 78 -14.58 -13.93 12.88
CA PHE A 78 -15.52 -14.78 13.61
C PHE A 78 -16.98 -14.50 13.24
N ASP A 79 -17.31 -13.23 13.05
CA ASP A 79 -18.71 -12.81 12.86
C ASP A 79 -18.78 -11.40 12.26
N TYR A 80 -19.94 -11.08 11.68
CA TYR A 80 -20.28 -9.74 11.23
C TYR A 80 -21.79 -9.50 11.41
N GLY A 81 -22.20 -8.25 11.60
CA GLY A 81 -23.62 -7.97 11.78
C GLY A 81 -23.98 -6.50 11.86
N ILE A 82 -25.28 -6.27 12.08
CA ILE A 82 -25.86 -4.97 12.36
C ILE A 82 -26.50 -5.04 13.74
N ASP A 83 -26.00 -4.25 14.68
CA ASP A 83 -26.61 -4.06 16.00
C ASP A 83 -28.03 -3.48 15.85
N PRO A 84 -28.99 -3.73 16.77
CA PRO A 84 -30.34 -3.16 16.71
C PRO A 84 -30.38 -1.62 16.61
N ASN A 85 -29.32 -0.91 17.03
CA ASN A 85 -29.20 0.53 16.85
C ASN A 85 -28.69 0.93 15.44
N GLY A 86 -28.65 -0.01 14.50
CA GLY A 86 -28.18 0.19 13.13
C GLY A 86 -26.66 0.29 13.00
N THR A 87 -25.89 -0.24 13.95
CA THR A 87 -24.41 -0.15 13.92
C THR A 87 -23.80 -1.39 13.28
N LEU A 88 -23.14 -1.23 12.14
CA LEU A 88 -22.39 -2.30 11.47
C LEU A 88 -21.12 -2.65 12.25
N TYR A 89 -20.84 -3.94 12.41
CA TYR A 89 -19.62 -4.40 13.07
C TYR A 89 -19.03 -5.67 12.43
N LEU A 90 -17.73 -5.88 12.65
CA LEU A 90 -17.02 -7.14 12.42
C LEU A 90 -16.33 -7.57 13.73
N ALA A 91 -16.48 -8.84 14.09
CA ALA A 91 -15.75 -9.46 15.19
C ALA A 91 -14.67 -10.39 14.63
N MET A 92 -13.42 -10.10 14.96
CA MET A 92 -12.24 -10.85 14.48
C MET A 92 -11.40 -11.36 15.65
N GLU A 93 -10.46 -12.26 15.36
CA GLU A 93 -9.52 -12.74 16.36
C GLU A 93 -8.76 -11.58 17.02
N TRP A 94 -8.54 -11.70 18.33
CA TRP A 94 -7.69 -10.78 19.06
C TRP A 94 -6.24 -11.19 18.87
N LEU A 95 -5.39 -10.27 18.40
CA LEU A 95 -3.97 -10.49 18.22
C LEU A 95 -3.18 -9.73 19.28
N ASP A 96 -2.18 -10.40 19.88
CA ASP A 96 -1.22 -9.80 20.80
C ASP A 96 0.13 -9.66 20.09
N GLY A 97 0.55 -8.42 19.82
CA GLY A 97 1.65 -8.13 18.92
C GLY A 97 1.70 -6.67 18.50
N GLN A 98 2.27 -6.41 17.32
CA GLN A 98 2.41 -5.07 16.77
C GLN A 98 2.16 -5.04 15.26
N ASP A 99 1.69 -3.91 14.73
CA ASP A 99 1.63 -3.71 13.29
C ASP A 99 3.03 -3.43 12.71
N LEU A 100 3.23 -3.83 11.45
CA LEU A 100 4.51 -3.71 10.75
C LEU A 100 4.88 -2.25 10.51
N GLY A 101 3.91 -1.35 10.36
CA GLY A 101 4.15 0.09 10.23
C GLY A 101 4.81 0.68 11.49
N ALA A 102 4.32 0.33 12.67
CA ALA A 102 4.92 0.73 13.94
C ALA A 102 6.32 0.14 14.13
N LEU A 103 6.56 -1.09 13.67
CA LEU A 103 7.89 -1.71 13.67
C LEU A 103 8.89 -0.89 12.84
N VAL A 104 8.55 -0.62 11.58
CA VAL A 104 9.41 0.14 10.64
C VAL A 104 9.67 1.55 11.17
N LYS A 105 8.66 2.24 11.70
CA LYS A 105 8.84 3.57 12.31
C LYS A 105 9.83 3.57 13.48
N ARG A 106 9.92 2.47 14.22
CA ARG A 106 10.83 2.34 15.37
C ARG A 106 12.24 1.93 14.95
N GLU A 107 12.36 0.98 14.03
CA GLU A 107 13.65 0.37 13.65
C GLU A 107 14.31 1.07 12.45
N GLY A 108 13.55 1.90 11.73
CA GLY A 108 13.99 2.52 10.48
C GLY A 108 13.82 1.53 9.34
N HIS A 109 14.72 0.56 9.22
CA HIS A 109 14.69 -0.49 8.21
C HIS A 109 14.90 -1.87 8.85
N LEU A 110 14.58 -2.93 8.13
CA LEU A 110 14.74 -4.31 8.56
C LEU A 110 15.91 -4.99 7.85
N ASP A 111 16.42 -6.05 8.48
CA ASP A 111 17.34 -6.99 7.83
C ASP A 111 16.70 -7.60 6.56
N PRO A 112 17.44 -7.74 5.44
CA PRO A 112 16.89 -8.26 4.18
C PRO A 112 16.22 -9.63 4.30
N VAL A 113 16.79 -10.55 5.08
CA VAL A 113 16.24 -11.90 5.25
C VAL A 113 14.97 -11.84 6.08
N ARG A 114 14.95 -11.02 7.14
CA ARG A 114 13.73 -10.80 7.95
C ARG A 114 12.61 -10.18 7.12
N ALA A 115 12.90 -9.14 6.34
CA ALA A 115 11.93 -8.49 5.45
C ALA A 115 11.35 -9.47 4.41
N ALA A 116 12.20 -10.28 3.78
CA ALA A 116 11.78 -11.28 2.81
C ALA A 116 10.89 -12.37 3.42
N LYS A 117 11.22 -12.85 4.64
CA LYS A 117 10.38 -13.82 5.37
C LYS A 117 8.99 -13.28 5.68
N ILE A 118 8.91 -12.04 6.15
CA ILE A 118 7.63 -11.37 6.40
C ILE A 118 6.83 -11.27 5.10
N ALA A 119 7.45 -10.78 4.02
CA ALA A 119 6.79 -10.64 2.73
C ALA A 119 6.33 -11.98 2.14
N ALA A 120 7.08 -13.06 2.33
CA ALA A 120 6.70 -14.40 1.89
C ALA A 120 5.42 -14.88 2.59
N GLN A 121 5.32 -14.71 3.91
CA GLN A 121 4.12 -15.06 4.67
C GLN A 121 2.88 -14.26 4.20
N VAL A 122 3.06 -12.96 3.90
CA VAL A 122 1.99 -12.12 3.30
C VAL A 122 1.58 -12.66 1.93
N ALA A 123 2.54 -12.97 1.05
CA ALA A 123 2.25 -13.52 -0.28
C ALA A 123 1.49 -14.86 -0.19
N ARG A 124 1.78 -15.72 0.79
CA ARG A 124 1.02 -16.96 1.04
C ARG A 124 -0.43 -16.70 1.44
N SER A 125 -0.68 -15.72 2.33
CA SER A 125 -2.04 -15.28 2.65
C SER A 125 -2.79 -14.75 1.42
N LEU A 126 -2.12 -13.93 0.59
CA LEU A 126 -2.71 -13.40 -0.64
C LEU A 126 -3.02 -14.51 -1.66
N SER A 127 -2.18 -15.55 -1.76
CA SER A 127 -2.42 -16.70 -2.65
C SER A 127 -3.77 -17.37 -2.37
N GLU A 128 -4.09 -17.65 -1.09
CA GLU A 128 -5.39 -18.23 -0.72
C GLU A 128 -6.56 -17.31 -1.15
N ALA A 129 -6.43 -16.01 -0.89
CA ALA A 129 -7.45 -15.03 -1.22
C ALA A 129 -7.67 -14.89 -2.73
N HIS A 130 -6.58 -14.77 -3.51
CA HIS A 130 -6.61 -14.62 -4.96
C HIS A 130 -7.24 -15.84 -5.63
N ASN A 131 -6.94 -17.05 -5.14
CA ASN A 131 -7.55 -18.29 -5.63
C ASN A 131 -9.08 -18.37 -5.41
N LYS A 132 -9.60 -17.57 -4.46
CA LYS A 132 -11.05 -17.41 -4.20
C LYS A 132 -11.62 -16.15 -4.86
N GLY A 133 -10.85 -15.45 -5.70
CA GLY A 133 -11.27 -14.23 -6.39
C GLY A 133 -11.36 -13.00 -5.50
N ILE A 134 -10.74 -13.03 -4.30
CA ILE A 134 -10.71 -11.91 -3.36
C ILE A 134 -9.41 -11.15 -3.56
N VAL A 135 -9.50 -9.83 -3.77
CA VAL A 135 -8.37 -8.91 -3.86
C VAL A 135 -8.35 -8.03 -2.63
N HIS A 136 -7.19 -7.83 -2.00
CA HIS A 136 -7.04 -7.11 -0.75
C HIS A 136 -7.28 -5.59 -0.89
N ARG A 137 -6.74 -4.94 -1.93
CA ARG A 137 -6.96 -3.52 -2.31
C ARG A 137 -6.47 -2.44 -1.32
N ASP A 138 -6.06 -2.78 -0.11
CA ASP A 138 -5.47 -1.83 0.84
C ASP A 138 -4.25 -2.41 1.57
N LEU A 139 -3.38 -3.12 0.85
CA LEU A 139 -2.21 -3.73 1.48
C LEU A 139 -1.17 -2.66 1.81
N LYS A 140 -0.79 -2.58 3.09
CA LYS A 140 0.18 -1.62 3.63
C LYS A 140 0.74 -2.13 4.96
N PRO A 141 1.84 -1.57 5.49
CA PRO A 141 2.45 -2.04 6.73
C PRO A 141 1.48 -2.04 7.93
N GLU A 142 0.57 -1.07 8.04
CA GLU A 142 -0.41 -1.03 9.14
C GLU A 142 -1.44 -2.17 9.10
N ASN A 143 -1.61 -2.82 7.94
CA ASN A 143 -2.51 -3.96 7.76
C ASN A 143 -1.75 -5.31 7.82
N ILE A 144 -0.48 -5.31 8.20
CA ILE A 144 0.32 -6.52 8.44
C ILE A 144 0.70 -6.55 9.90
N PHE A 145 0.21 -7.55 10.64
CA PHE A 145 0.42 -7.67 12.07
C PHE A 145 1.41 -8.79 12.37
N LEU A 146 2.34 -8.53 13.28
CA LEU A 146 3.33 -9.50 13.75
C LEU A 146 2.93 -9.98 15.13
N VAL A 147 2.79 -11.30 15.27
CA VAL A 147 2.55 -11.98 16.54
C VAL A 147 3.72 -12.90 16.87
N ALA A 148 4.04 -13.01 18.16
CA ALA A 148 5.02 -14.00 18.60
C ALA A 148 4.33 -15.36 18.74
N GLN A 149 4.75 -16.34 17.94
CA GLN A 149 4.18 -17.69 17.97
C GLN A 149 5.28 -18.75 17.94
N GLU A 150 5.28 -19.67 18.91
CA GLU A 150 6.13 -20.88 18.91
C GLU A 150 7.64 -20.63 18.67
N GLY A 151 8.14 -19.46 19.09
CA GLY A 151 9.55 -19.07 18.89
C GLY A 151 9.83 -18.29 17.61
N ASP A 152 8.83 -18.07 16.75
CA ASP A 152 8.86 -17.10 15.67
C ASP A 152 8.33 -15.75 16.18
N PRO A 153 9.18 -14.72 16.33
CA PRO A 153 8.74 -13.39 16.75
C PRO A 153 7.99 -12.62 15.65
N ASP A 154 8.06 -13.08 14.40
CA ASP A 154 7.54 -12.39 13.22
C ASP A 154 6.49 -13.23 12.47
N PHE A 155 5.67 -13.99 13.21
CA PHE A 155 4.55 -14.71 12.60
C PHE A 155 3.52 -13.69 12.10
N VAL A 156 3.23 -13.73 10.80
CA VAL A 156 2.42 -12.72 10.13
C VAL A 156 0.93 -13.05 10.22
N LYS A 157 0.12 -12.02 10.45
CA LYS A 157 -1.32 -11.98 10.24
C LYS A 157 -1.67 -10.78 9.34
N VAL A 158 -2.16 -11.06 8.14
CA VAL A 158 -2.69 -10.04 7.22
C VAL A 158 -4.08 -9.65 7.67
N LEU A 159 -4.27 -8.35 7.90
CA LEU A 159 -5.50 -7.75 8.40
C LEU A 159 -6.28 -7.08 7.26
N ASP A 160 -7.60 -6.91 7.46
CA ASP A 160 -8.41 -5.99 6.66
C ASP A 160 -8.33 -6.17 5.13
N PHE A 161 -8.90 -7.28 4.61
CA PHE A 161 -9.12 -7.55 3.17
C PHE A 161 -10.12 -6.59 2.50
N GLY A 162 -9.90 -5.28 2.61
CA GLY A 162 -10.62 -4.26 1.85
C GLY A 162 -12.13 -4.22 2.01
N ILE A 163 -12.75 -4.99 2.93
CA ILE A 163 -14.20 -5.24 3.02
C ILE A 163 -15.00 -3.94 2.95
N ALA A 164 -14.51 -2.91 3.63
CA ALA A 164 -15.16 -1.62 3.67
C ALA A 164 -14.92 -0.77 2.41
N LYS A 165 -13.79 -0.92 1.71
CA LYS A 165 -13.56 -0.28 0.40
C LYS A 165 -14.42 -0.95 -0.67
N MET A 166 -14.46 -2.29 -0.68
CA MET A 166 -15.32 -3.07 -1.58
C MET A 166 -16.80 -2.71 -1.46
N ALA A 167 -17.26 -2.37 -0.25
CA ALA A 167 -18.63 -1.90 -0.04
C ALA A 167 -18.91 -0.53 -0.71
N ILE A 168 -17.94 0.38 -0.67
CA ILE A 168 -18.03 1.77 -1.17
C ILE A 168 -17.71 1.87 -2.68
N ASP A 169 -16.91 0.92 -3.20
CA ASP A 169 -16.45 0.88 -4.59
C ASP A 169 -17.62 0.69 -5.57
N GLU A 170 -18.24 1.78 -6.02
CA GLU A 170 -18.86 1.78 -7.34
C GLU A 170 -17.76 1.80 -8.42
N PRO A 171 -17.93 1.06 -9.53
CA PRO A 171 -16.90 0.87 -10.56
C PRO A 171 -16.50 2.13 -11.36
N ARG A 172 -16.83 3.36 -10.91
CA ARG A 172 -16.59 4.60 -11.66
C ARG A 172 -16.20 5.85 -10.85
N THR A 173 -16.08 5.81 -9.52
CA THR A 173 -16.06 7.04 -8.70
C THR A 173 -14.97 7.14 -7.65
N GLN A 174 -13.91 6.33 -7.70
CA GLN A 174 -12.85 6.37 -6.68
C GLN A 174 -12.00 7.66 -6.69
N ILE A 175 -12.01 8.44 -7.77
CA ILE A 175 -11.12 9.61 -7.91
C ILE A 175 -11.89 10.94 -8.06
N THR A 176 -13.15 10.92 -8.50
CA THR A 176 -13.74 12.08 -9.19
C THR A 176 -14.77 12.92 -8.44
N ARG A 177 -15.10 12.67 -7.17
CA ARG A 177 -16.15 13.49 -6.52
C ARG A 177 -15.74 14.52 -5.49
N ILE A 178 -14.63 14.41 -4.74
CA ILE A 178 -14.31 15.41 -3.68
C ILE A 178 -12.80 15.61 -3.43
N GLY A 179 -11.88 15.18 -4.31
CA GLY A 179 -10.43 15.33 -4.04
C GLY A 179 -9.93 14.60 -2.79
N MET A 180 -10.76 13.72 -2.21
CA MET A 180 -10.40 12.82 -1.13
C MET A 180 -9.92 11.52 -1.75
N VAL A 181 -8.60 11.32 -1.80
CA VAL A 181 -8.03 10.00 -2.05
C VAL A 181 -8.46 9.12 -0.86
N CYS A 182 -9.43 8.23 -1.07
CA CYS A 182 -9.84 7.27 -0.06
C CYS A 182 -8.78 6.17 0.06
N GLY A 183 -7.78 6.38 0.93
CA GLY A 183 -6.75 5.40 1.23
C GLY A 183 -5.44 6.02 1.68
N THR A 184 -4.46 5.15 1.91
CA THR A 184 -3.05 5.54 2.11
C THR A 184 -2.37 5.44 0.74
N PRO A 185 -2.18 6.56 0.01
CA PRO A 185 -1.72 6.53 -1.39
C PRO A 185 -0.31 5.94 -1.56
N GLU A 186 0.48 5.93 -0.49
CA GLU A 186 1.90 5.53 -0.46
C GLU A 186 2.20 4.07 -0.88
N PHE A 187 1.19 3.20 -0.90
CA PHE A 187 1.32 1.78 -1.27
C PHE A 187 0.37 1.35 -2.38
N MET A 188 -0.36 2.30 -2.97
CA MET A 188 -1.40 2.03 -3.96
C MET A 188 -0.80 1.58 -5.30
N SER A 189 -1.46 0.62 -5.98
CA SER A 189 -1.02 0.22 -7.32
C SER A 189 -1.37 1.26 -8.41
N PRO A 190 -0.65 1.29 -9.54
CA PRO A 190 -0.90 2.23 -10.63
C PRO A 190 -2.35 2.18 -11.14
N GLU A 191 -2.87 0.97 -11.33
CA GLU A 191 -4.23 0.71 -11.81
C GLU A 191 -5.31 1.14 -10.80
N GLN A 192 -5.05 0.99 -9.49
CA GLN A 192 -5.92 1.58 -8.45
C GLN A 192 -5.94 3.11 -8.56
N GLY A 193 -4.77 3.72 -8.78
CA GLY A 193 -4.63 5.15 -8.98
C GLY A 193 -5.32 5.69 -10.23
N ARG A 194 -5.58 4.84 -11.23
CA ARG A 194 -6.33 5.17 -12.45
C ARG A 194 -7.83 4.83 -12.34
N GLY A 195 -8.20 4.01 -11.37
CA GLY A 195 -9.55 3.46 -11.25
C GLY A 195 -9.85 2.35 -12.27
N ASP A 196 -8.81 1.67 -12.75
CA ASP A 196 -8.93 0.52 -13.65
C ASP A 196 -9.45 -0.73 -12.89
N PRO A 197 -9.96 -1.75 -13.60
CA PRO A 197 -10.26 -3.04 -13.00
C PRO A 197 -9.05 -3.65 -12.29
N LEU A 198 -9.26 -4.15 -11.08
CA LEU A 198 -8.21 -4.73 -10.23
C LEU A 198 -8.25 -6.25 -10.25
N ASP A 199 -7.08 -6.87 -10.23
CA ASP A 199 -6.90 -8.30 -9.95
C ASP A 199 -5.85 -8.50 -8.84
N GLY A 200 -5.51 -9.76 -8.54
CA GLY A 200 -4.54 -10.07 -7.49
C GLY A 200 -3.16 -9.44 -7.68
N ARG A 201 -2.77 -9.10 -8.92
CA ARG A 201 -1.47 -8.48 -9.23
C ARG A 201 -1.39 -7.03 -8.75
N SER A 202 -2.51 -6.39 -8.41
CA SER A 202 -2.54 -5.11 -7.69
C SER A 202 -2.01 -5.25 -6.26
N ASP A 203 -2.35 -6.34 -5.58
CA ASP A 203 -1.83 -6.60 -4.23
C ASP A 203 -0.33 -6.94 -4.29
N LEU A 204 0.15 -7.57 -5.37
CA LEU A 204 1.58 -7.88 -5.54
C LEU A 204 2.43 -6.61 -5.71
N TYR A 205 1.92 -5.61 -6.43
CA TYR A 205 2.58 -4.30 -6.49
C TYR A 205 2.63 -3.63 -5.12
N SER A 206 1.52 -3.69 -4.39
CA SER A 206 1.42 -3.14 -3.04
C SER A 206 2.41 -3.85 -2.10
N LEU A 207 2.53 -5.17 -2.20
CA LEU A 207 3.50 -5.97 -1.44
C LEU A 207 4.95 -5.64 -1.82
N GLY A 208 5.23 -5.41 -3.10
CA GLY A 208 6.54 -4.93 -3.56
C GLY A 208 6.88 -3.56 -2.96
N SER A 209 5.90 -2.66 -2.89
CA SER A 209 6.05 -1.33 -2.26
C SER A 209 6.24 -1.43 -0.74
N VAL A 210 5.54 -2.37 -0.08
CA VAL A 210 5.77 -2.69 1.34
C VAL A 210 7.19 -3.23 1.53
N LEU A 211 7.64 -4.19 0.71
CA LEU A 211 8.98 -4.75 0.81
C LEU A 211 10.06 -3.68 0.60
N TYR A 212 9.87 -2.76 -0.34
CA TYR A 212 10.72 -1.57 -0.46
C TYR A 212 10.77 -0.79 0.87
N ASN A 213 9.61 -0.50 1.46
CA ASN A 213 9.53 0.21 2.73
C ASN A 213 10.24 -0.51 3.89
N LEU A 214 10.17 -1.84 3.94
CA LEU A 214 10.91 -2.62 4.95
C LEU A 214 12.43 -2.49 4.78
N LEU A 215 12.92 -2.40 3.55
CA LEU A 215 14.35 -2.38 3.24
C LEU A 215 14.95 -0.97 3.34
N VAL A 216 14.18 0.06 3.02
CA VAL A 216 14.65 1.46 2.95
C VAL A 216 14.21 2.27 4.16
N GLY A 217 13.09 1.91 4.77
CA GLY A 217 12.50 2.55 5.95
C GLY A 217 11.51 3.68 5.69
N SER A 218 11.35 4.08 4.43
CA SER A 218 10.33 5.03 3.97
C SER A 218 9.52 4.44 2.81
N ALA A 219 8.35 4.99 2.53
CA ALA A 219 7.57 4.57 1.36
C ALA A 219 8.36 4.87 0.07
N PRO A 220 8.09 4.16 -1.04
CA PRO A 220 8.79 4.42 -2.29
C PRO A 220 8.52 5.81 -2.86
N PHE A 221 7.32 6.35 -2.66
CA PHE A 221 6.98 7.68 -3.16
C PHE A 221 6.36 8.54 -2.08
N GLU A 222 6.91 9.73 -1.92
CA GLU A 222 6.39 10.78 -1.05
C GLU A 222 6.18 12.06 -1.85
N ALA A 223 5.12 12.80 -1.52
CA ALA A 223 4.81 14.09 -2.11
C ALA A 223 3.93 14.92 -1.15
N SER A 224 3.84 16.23 -1.42
CA SER A 224 3.03 17.15 -0.61
C SER A 224 1.51 16.97 -0.76
N SER A 225 1.08 16.24 -1.79
CA SER A 225 -0.33 15.96 -2.07
C SER A 225 -0.55 14.46 -2.32
N PRO A 226 -1.62 13.86 -1.75
CA PRO A 226 -2.00 12.47 -2.03
C PRO A 226 -2.13 12.15 -3.53
N LEU A 227 -2.66 13.09 -4.32
CA LEU A 227 -2.77 12.92 -5.77
C LEU A 227 -1.40 12.87 -6.44
N ALA A 228 -0.44 13.65 -5.95
CA ALA A 228 0.92 13.62 -6.48
C ALA A 228 1.60 12.27 -6.19
N VAL A 229 1.40 11.68 -5.01
CA VAL A 229 1.88 10.31 -4.69
C VAL A 229 1.28 9.29 -5.66
N VAL A 230 -0.03 9.37 -5.91
CA VAL A 230 -0.71 8.49 -6.89
C VAL A 230 -0.11 8.64 -8.29
N MET A 231 0.16 9.87 -8.75
CA MET A 231 0.79 10.11 -10.05
C MET A 231 2.20 9.50 -10.11
N LYS A 232 3.00 9.61 -9.04
CA LYS A 232 4.32 8.96 -8.97
C LYS A 232 4.23 7.45 -9.10
N HIS A 233 3.28 6.80 -8.43
CA HIS A 233 3.08 5.36 -8.62
C HIS A 233 2.72 5.03 -10.08
N GLN A 234 2.04 5.90 -10.82
CA GLN A 234 1.70 5.66 -12.22
C GLN A 234 2.87 5.87 -13.20
N THR A 235 3.73 6.86 -12.95
CA THR A 235 4.69 7.33 -13.96
C THR A 235 6.16 7.17 -13.57
N GLU A 236 6.50 7.29 -12.28
CA GLU A 236 7.90 7.25 -11.83
C GLU A 236 8.35 5.81 -11.58
N PRO A 237 9.57 5.41 -12.01
CA PRO A 237 10.15 4.13 -11.62
C PRO A 237 10.33 4.05 -10.10
N ILE A 238 10.36 2.83 -9.56
CA ILE A 238 10.68 2.64 -8.14
C ILE A 238 12.08 3.25 -7.86
N PRO A 239 12.29 4.01 -6.77
CA PRO A 239 13.60 4.58 -6.49
C PRO A 239 14.65 3.50 -6.21
N ASP A 240 15.92 3.87 -6.29
CA ASP A 240 17.02 2.96 -6.03
C ASP A 240 17.01 2.45 -4.58
N ILE A 241 17.30 1.16 -4.42
CA ILE A 241 17.45 0.48 -3.13
C ILE A 241 18.95 0.47 -2.75
N PRO A 242 19.31 0.73 -1.49
CA PRO A 242 20.70 0.76 -1.01
C PRO A 242 21.58 -0.41 -1.49
N ALA A 243 22.85 -0.12 -1.80
CA ALA A 243 23.77 -1.06 -2.45
C ALA A 243 24.05 -2.34 -1.63
N ASP A 244 23.95 -2.26 -0.32
CA ASP A 244 24.12 -3.34 0.65
C ASP A 244 22.99 -4.37 0.67
N ILE A 245 21.83 -4.05 0.09
CA ILE A 245 20.74 -5.01 -0.09
C ILE A 245 21.06 -5.96 -1.26
N PRO A 246 20.92 -7.29 -1.08
CA PRO A 246 21.23 -8.27 -2.13
C PRO A 246 20.46 -8.03 -3.44
N CYS A 247 21.14 -8.19 -4.59
CA CYS A 247 20.57 -7.99 -5.92
C CYS A 247 19.31 -8.82 -6.15
N ALA A 248 19.31 -10.09 -5.75
CA ALA A 248 18.15 -10.98 -5.88
C ALA A 248 16.89 -10.41 -5.21
N LEU A 249 17.02 -9.77 -4.03
CA LEU A 249 15.87 -9.16 -3.35
C LEU A 249 15.43 -7.86 -4.01
N LYS A 250 16.37 -7.06 -4.53
CA LYS A 250 16.06 -5.88 -5.35
C LYS A 250 15.27 -6.25 -6.59
N ASP A 251 15.65 -7.35 -7.24
CA ASP A 251 15.00 -7.85 -8.45
C ASP A 251 13.55 -8.29 -8.16
N ILE A 252 13.30 -8.88 -6.99
CA ILE A 252 11.93 -9.18 -6.53
C ILE A 252 11.11 -7.90 -6.36
N VAL A 253 11.64 -6.89 -5.67
CA VAL A 253 10.95 -5.59 -5.50
C VAL A 253 10.68 -4.94 -6.85
N TRP A 254 11.69 -4.91 -7.73
CA TRP A 254 11.59 -4.30 -9.05
C TRP A 254 10.56 -5.00 -9.94
N ARG A 255 10.52 -6.34 -9.94
CA ARG A 255 9.53 -7.11 -10.71
C ARG A 255 8.11 -6.90 -10.16
N ALA A 256 7.95 -6.93 -8.83
CA ALA A 256 6.65 -6.71 -8.20
C ALA A 256 6.11 -5.28 -8.49
N THR A 257 7.00 -4.28 -8.57
CA THR A 257 6.63 -2.86 -8.75
C THR A 257 6.64 -2.38 -10.19
N GLN A 258 6.62 -3.29 -11.18
CA GLN A 258 6.43 -2.93 -12.58
C GLN A 258 5.10 -2.21 -12.80
N LYS A 259 5.10 -1.21 -13.68
CA LYS A 259 3.89 -0.40 -13.95
C LYS A 259 2.85 -1.16 -14.73
N GLN A 260 3.28 -1.88 -15.77
CA GLN A 260 2.44 -2.81 -16.53
C GLN A 260 2.19 -4.07 -15.69
N VAL A 261 0.93 -4.47 -15.59
CA VAL A 261 0.48 -5.55 -14.70
C VAL A 261 1.02 -6.91 -15.18
N GLU A 262 1.23 -7.04 -16.50
CA GLU A 262 1.72 -8.23 -17.19
C GLU A 262 3.21 -8.50 -16.94
N HIS A 263 3.97 -7.46 -16.54
CA HIS A 263 5.39 -7.58 -16.24
C HIS A 263 5.68 -7.96 -14.77
N ARG A 264 4.63 -8.05 -13.94
CA ARG A 264 4.75 -8.45 -12.54
C ARG A 264 4.83 -9.97 -12.39
N TYR A 265 4.85 -10.44 -11.15
CA TYR A 265 4.54 -11.83 -10.84
C TYR A 265 3.13 -12.17 -11.31
N ALA A 266 2.95 -13.36 -11.90
CA ALA A 266 1.66 -13.80 -12.40
C ALA A 266 0.70 -14.17 -11.27
N SER A 267 1.23 -14.56 -10.10
CA SER A 267 0.45 -14.93 -8.92
C SER A 267 1.21 -14.65 -7.62
N ALA A 268 0.47 -14.58 -6.51
CA ALA A 268 1.06 -14.48 -5.17
C ALA A 268 1.89 -15.73 -4.81
N GLU A 269 1.49 -16.91 -5.30
CA GLU A 269 2.25 -18.17 -5.17
C GLU A 269 3.65 -18.05 -5.77
N GLU A 270 3.77 -17.47 -6.97
CA GLU A 270 5.05 -17.26 -7.66
C GLU A 270 5.94 -16.28 -6.88
N MET A 271 5.37 -15.18 -6.38
CA MET A 271 6.09 -14.20 -5.58
C MET A 271 6.56 -14.78 -4.24
N ALA A 272 5.71 -15.56 -3.57
CA ALA A 272 6.06 -16.27 -2.34
C ALA A 272 7.25 -17.20 -2.56
N GLY A 273 7.21 -18.01 -3.62
CA GLY A 273 8.31 -18.92 -3.97
C GLY A 273 9.63 -18.19 -4.25
N ALA A 274 9.59 -17.03 -4.91
CA ALA A 274 10.79 -16.21 -5.14
C ALA A 274 11.39 -15.68 -3.82
N LEU A 275 10.56 -15.22 -2.89
CA LEU A 275 10.99 -14.73 -1.57
C LEU A 275 11.53 -15.86 -0.67
N GLU A 276 10.88 -17.02 -0.68
CA GLU A 276 11.32 -18.22 0.03
C GLU A 276 12.67 -18.70 -0.50
N HIS A 277 12.81 -18.77 -1.83
CA HIS A 277 14.07 -19.16 -2.47
C HIS A 277 15.21 -18.21 -2.10
N PHE A 278 14.96 -16.90 -2.07
CA PHE A 278 15.94 -15.93 -1.59
C PHE A 278 16.35 -16.22 -0.13
N CYS A 279 15.40 -16.50 0.75
CA CYS A 279 15.69 -16.82 2.16
C CYS A 279 16.55 -18.08 2.30
N GLU A 280 16.26 -19.12 1.51
CA GLU A 280 17.03 -20.38 1.48
C GLU A 280 18.47 -20.17 1.03
N GLN A 281 18.68 -19.39 -0.04
CA GLN A 281 20.02 -19.05 -0.53
C GLN A 281 20.83 -18.29 0.53
N GLN A 282 20.24 -17.29 1.18
CA GLN A 282 20.92 -16.53 2.24
C GLN A 282 21.27 -17.41 3.45
N ALA A 283 20.40 -18.36 3.80
CA ALA A 283 20.70 -19.34 4.84
C ALA A 283 21.90 -20.21 4.46
N ALA A 284 21.99 -20.70 3.22
CA ALA A 284 23.11 -21.50 2.74
C ALA A 284 24.45 -20.72 2.78
N LEU A 285 24.45 -19.46 2.36
CA LEU A 285 25.62 -18.58 2.42
C LEU A 285 26.08 -18.30 3.86
N GLY A 286 25.13 -18.16 4.79
CA GLY A 286 25.42 -18.01 6.22
C GLY A 286 26.09 -19.24 6.85
N HIS A 287 25.67 -20.45 6.45
CA HIS A 287 26.25 -21.70 6.97
C HIS A 287 27.68 -21.96 6.48
N ASN A 288 28.00 -21.61 5.23
CA ASN A 288 29.36 -21.77 4.69
C ASN A 288 30.39 -20.87 5.39
N ARG A 289 29.99 -19.68 5.87
CA ARG A 289 30.89 -18.76 6.60
C ARG A 289 31.36 -19.30 7.95
N THR A 290 30.59 -20.17 8.59
CA THR A 290 30.96 -20.80 9.88
C THR A 290 31.85 -22.03 9.74
N GLN A 291 31.96 -22.62 8.55
CA GLN A 291 32.79 -23.82 8.32
C GLN A 291 34.23 -23.48 7.90
N ASP A 292 34.52 -22.23 7.56
CA ASP A 292 35.87 -21.75 7.17
C ASP A 292 36.67 -21.10 8.32
N LEU A 293 36.29 -21.29 9.60
CA LEU A 293 37.24 -21.07 10.69
C LEU A 293 38.22 -22.26 10.73
N PRO A 294 39.52 -22.08 10.45
CA PRO A 294 40.47 -23.17 10.61
C PRO A 294 40.57 -23.54 12.08
N LEU A 295 39.99 -24.69 12.44
CA LEU A 295 40.36 -25.45 13.64
C LEU A 295 41.85 -25.78 13.50
N HIS A 296 42.74 -24.94 14.06
CA HIS A 296 44.14 -25.29 14.24
C HIS A 296 44.23 -26.52 15.16
N PRO A 297 44.65 -27.70 14.67
CA PRO A 297 44.97 -28.82 15.54
C PRO A 297 46.45 -28.69 15.89
N HIS A 298 46.80 -27.87 16.87
CA HIS A 298 48.11 -28.00 17.51
C HIS A 298 48.00 -28.97 18.67
N THR A 299 48.23 -30.24 18.38
CA THR A 299 48.69 -31.20 19.39
C THR A 299 49.68 -32.15 18.73
N GLN A 300 50.97 -31.89 18.92
CA GLN A 300 51.97 -32.96 18.91
C GLN A 300 52.31 -33.31 20.35
N PRO A 301 52.46 -34.60 20.68
CA PRO A 301 52.79 -35.05 22.02
C PRO A 301 54.31 -35.00 22.23
N LEU A 302 54.75 -34.30 23.26
CA LEU A 302 56.09 -34.49 23.81
C LEU A 302 55.98 -34.95 25.27
N THR A 303 56.47 -36.16 25.46
CA THR A 303 56.82 -36.80 26.71
C THR A 303 57.79 -35.93 27.54
N GLY A 304 57.59 -35.88 28.86
CA GLY A 304 58.63 -35.34 29.76
C GLY A 304 58.15 -34.91 31.14
N SER A 305 58.19 -35.86 32.08
CA SER A 305 58.43 -35.76 33.53
C SER A 305 57.78 -34.67 34.41
N ALA A 306 57.20 -35.18 35.50
CA ALA A 306 56.66 -34.49 36.65
C ALA A 306 57.61 -33.46 37.30
N SER A 307 57.03 -32.38 37.81
CA SER A 307 57.47 -31.78 39.07
C SER A 307 56.34 -30.98 39.74
N LEU A 308 56.12 -31.29 41.02
CA LEU A 308 55.13 -30.72 41.92
C LEU A 308 55.51 -29.28 42.32
N VAL A 309 54.62 -28.30 42.16
CA VAL A 309 54.56 -27.12 43.06
C VAL A 309 53.12 -26.60 43.12
N THR A 310 52.54 -26.61 44.33
CA THR A 310 51.35 -25.83 44.76
C THR A 310 51.83 -24.44 45.22
N PRO A 311 51.07 -23.34 45.03
CA PRO A 311 50.15 -22.85 46.08
C PRO A 311 48.82 -22.26 45.51
N ALA A 312 47.66 -22.58 46.10
CA ALA A 312 46.89 -21.81 47.11
C ALA A 312 46.27 -20.47 46.64
N PRO A 313 44.97 -20.20 46.95
CA PRO A 313 44.19 -19.11 46.37
C PRO A 313 44.29 -17.81 47.19
N SER A 314 44.23 -16.66 46.53
CA SER A 314 44.06 -15.36 47.19
C SER A 314 42.81 -14.65 46.70
N ALA A 315 41.92 -14.42 47.67
CA ALA A 315 40.74 -13.60 47.57
C ALA A 315 41.10 -12.11 47.52
N GLN A 316 40.35 -11.33 46.74
CA GLN A 316 40.14 -9.90 46.98
C GLN A 316 38.82 -9.49 46.29
N ARG A 317 37.74 -9.41 47.05
CA ARG A 317 37.20 -8.26 47.81
C ARG A 317 36.49 -7.24 46.91
N ALA A 318 35.17 -7.25 47.07
CA ALA A 318 34.23 -6.23 46.65
C ALA A 318 34.65 -4.83 47.12
N ALA A 319 34.43 -3.84 46.25
CA ALA A 319 34.36 -2.43 46.60
C ALA A 319 33.07 -1.85 46.03
N ALA A 320 32.30 -1.22 46.92
CA ALA A 320 31.01 -0.59 46.68
C ALA A 320 31.15 0.73 45.87
N PRO A 321 30.05 1.25 45.30
CA PRO A 321 30.07 2.45 44.46
C PRO A 321 30.12 3.75 45.28
N HIS A 322 30.92 4.71 44.81
CA HIS A 322 30.93 6.09 45.30
C HIS A 322 29.71 6.88 44.77
N PRO A 323 29.09 7.74 45.60
CA PRO A 323 28.05 8.66 45.14
C PRO A 323 28.65 9.97 44.61
N ILE A 324 28.22 10.40 43.43
CA ILE A 324 28.51 11.74 42.89
C ILE A 324 27.21 12.56 42.97
N PRO A 325 27.18 13.73 43.65
CA PRO A 325 26.04 14.62 43.64
C PRO A 325 26.16 15.63 42.50
N SER A 326 25.18 15.64 41.59
CA SER A 326 24.98 16.76 40.66
C SER A 326 23.53 17.22 40.76
N THR A 327 23.28 18.09 41.73
CA THR A 327 22.11 18.97 41.79
C THR A 327 22.25 20.04 40.71
N VAL A 328 21.47 19.94 39.63
CA VAL A 328 21.18 21.08 38.76
C VAL A 328 19.79 21.58 39.13
N THR A 329 19.76 22.59 39.99
CA THR A 329 18.62 23.47 40.22
C THR A 329 18.36 24.29 38.96
N VAL A 330 17.23 24.07 38.29
CA VAL A 330 16.67 25.04 37.35
C VAL A 330 15.56 25.80 38.06
N GLN A 331 15.80 27.10 38.24
CA GLN A 331 14.87 28.05 38.85
C GLN A 331 13.61 28.19 37.99
N ALA A 332 12.46 28.12 38.66
CA ALA A 332 11.19 28.63 38.16
C ALA A 332 11.23 30.16 38.11
N SER A 333 10.90 30.75 36.96
CA SER A 333 10.55 32.16 36.85
C SER A 333 9.16 32.28 36.22
N SER A 334 8.22 32.74 37.04
CA SER A 334 6.88 33.20 36.71
C SER A 334 6.91 34.41 35.77
N GLY A 335 6.13 34.37 34.69
CA GLY A 335 5.92 35.50 33.79
C GLY A 335 4.78 35.22 32.81
N ALA A 336 3.54 35.41 33.26
CA ALA A 336 2.35 35.32 32.43
C ALA A 336 2.35 36.44 31.37
N ARG A 337 2.37 36.06 30.09
CA ARG A 337 1.96 36.90 28.97
C ARG A 337 1.01 36.06 28.11
N LEU A 338 -0.29 36.35 28.19
CA LEU A 338 -1.30 35.78 27.31
C LEU A 338 -1.01 36.24 25.86
N PRO A 339 -0.94 35.34 24.87
CA PRO A 339 -0.84 35.75 23.47
C PRO A 339 -2.19 36.28 23.00
N LEU A 340 -2.15 37.46 22.37
CA LEU A 340 -3.24 38.23 21.76
C LEU A 340 -4.14 37.42 20.78
N ALA A 341 -3.72 36.21 20.39
CA ALA A 341 -4.44 35.32 19.47
C ALA A 341 -5.70 34.68 20.06
N LEU A 342 -5.80 34.52 21.40
CA LEU A 342 -6.97 33.86 22.02
C LEU A 342 -8.21 34.77 22.05
N SER A 343 -8.00 36.09 22.14
CA SER A 343 -9.06 37.10 22.19
C SER A 343 -9.84 37.21 20.88
N ILE A 344 -9.14 37.00 19.75
CA ILE A 344 -9.73 37.10 18.40
C ILE A 344 -10.60 35.87 18.10
N VAL A 345 -10.20 34.69 18.56
CA VAL A 345 -10.97 33.44 18.39
C VAL A 345 -12.26 33.47 19.20
N VAL A 346 -12.23 33.99 20.43
CA VAL A 346 -13.44 34.14 21.27
C VAL A 346 -14.40 35.18 20.68
N ALA A 347 -13.89 36.28 20.11
CA ALA A 347 -14.73 37.28 19.45
C ALA A 347 -15.41 36.73 18.18
N LEU A 348 -14.71 35.93 17.36
CA LEU A 348 -15.27 35.31 16.17
C LEU A 348 -16.33 34.24 16.48
N LEU A 349 -16.15 33.48 17.56
CA LEU A 349 -17.15 32.49 18.02
C LEU A 349 -18.44 33.14 18.54
N LEU A 350 -18.35 34.31 19.17
CA LEU A 350 -19.53 35.06 19.64
C LEU A 350 -20.30 35.70 18.46
N ILE A 351 -19.62 36.14 17.41
CA ILE A 351 -20.26 36.71 16.20
C ILE A 351 -20.92 35.60 15.36
N GLY A 352 -20.30 34.40 15.26
CA GLY A 352 -20.89 33.25 14.57
C GLY A 352 -22.07 32.59 15.29
N GLY A 353 -22.09 32.65 16.63
CA GLY A 353 -23.22 32.17 17.43
C GLY A 353 -24.47 33.05 17.35
N LEU A 354 -24.29 34.36 17.13
CA LEU A 354 -25.41 35.29 17.02
C LEU A 354 -26.10 35.24 15.64
N SER A 355 -25.35 34.94 14.57
CA SER A 355 -25.89 34.84 13.20
C SER A 355 -26.68 33.55 12.95
N THR A 356 -26.33 32.46 13.62
CA THR A 356 -27.06 31.18 13.55
C THR A 356 -28.33 31.16 14.40
N GLY A 357 -28.34 31.87 15.53
CA GLY A 357 -29.54 32.02 16.38
C GLY A 357 -30.66 32.85 15.75
N LEU A 358 -30.33 33.89 14.98
CA LEU A 358 -31.33 34.76 14.34
C LEU A 358 -31.95 34.12 13.09
N ALA A 359 -31.19 33.29 12.36
CA ALA A 359 -31.67 32.57 11.18
C ALA A 359 -32.73 31.48 11.51
N LEU A 360 -32.65 30.88 12.70
CA LEU A 360 -33.65 29.91 13.18
C LEU A 360 -34.93 30.58 13.73
N LEU A 361 -34.87 31.87 14.09
CA LEU A 361 -36.01 32.64 14.59
C LEU A 361 -36.85 33.28 13.47
N LEU A 362 -36.30 33.43 12.26
CA LEU A 362 -36.95 34.10 11.13
C LEU A 362 -37.34 33.16 9.98
N TRP A 363 -37.19 31.83 10.14
CA TRP A 363 -37.64 30.88 9.13
C TRP A 363 -39.17 30.75 9.14
N PRO A 364 -39.89 31.08 8.05
CA PRO A 364 -41.33 31.03 8.01
C PRO A 364 -41.83 29.58 8.09
N ARG A 365 -42.71 29.32 9.05
CA ARG A 365 -43.37 28.02 9.26
C ARG A 365 -44.78 28.10 8.70
N GLU A 366 -44.96 27.73 7.42
CA GLU A 366 -46.29 27.59 6.84
C GLU A 366 -46.71 26.11 6.67
N LYS A 367 -47.64 25.74 7.55
CA LYS A 367 -48.87 24.94 7.37
C LYS A 367 -48.77 23.49 6.90
N ALA A 368 -48.95 22.60 7.87
CA ALA A 368 -49.73 21.38 7.72
C ALA A 368 -51.09 21.56 8.45
N VAL A 369 -52.16 21.00 7.88
CA VAL A 369 -53.31 20.30 8.51
C VAL A 369 -54.63 20.54 7.75
N GLU A 370 -55.44 19.48 7.73
CA GLU A 370 -56.83 19.26 7.29
C GLU A 370 -57.03 18.74 5.85
N ALA A 371 -57.76 17.65 5.60
CA ALA A 371 -58.76 16.96 6.40
C ALA A 371 -58.90 15.46 6.04
N ALA A 372 -59.35 14.68 7.01
CA ALA A 372 -59.93 13.35 6.84
C ALA A 372 -61.46 13.46 6.95
N ALA A 373 -62.22 12.82 6.05
CA ALA A 373 -63.39 11.95 6.34
C ALA A 373 -64.31 11.69 5.12
N ALA A 374 -64.56 10.40 4.88
CA ALA A 374 -65.80 9.72 4.45
C ALA A 374 -66.42 9.93 3.05
N GLU A 375 -66.40 8.87 2.22
CA GLU A 375 -67.59 8.14 1.71
C GLU A 375 -67.20 6.83 0.96
N LYS A 376 -68.06 5.78 1.03
CA LYS A 376 -67.98 4.45 0.36
C LYS A 376 -68.88 4.43 -0.92
N PRO A 377 -69.14 3.28 -1.61
CA PRO A 377 -68.28 2.38 -2.40
C PRO A 377 -68.81 2.16 -3.85
N GLY A 378 -68.01 1.50 -4.71
CA GLY A 378 -68.41 0.94 -6.01
C GLY A 378 -67.26 1.11 -7.03
N GLU A 379 -66.91 0.22 -7.95
CA GLU A 379 -67.35 -1.09 -8.42
C GLU A 379 -66.17 -1.59 -9.30
N GLU A 380 -65.97 -2.90 -9.39
CA GLU A 380 -64.93 -3.61 -10.19
C GLU A 380 -64.96 -3.26 -11.70
N PRO A 381 -63.86 -3.43 -12.50
CA PRO A 381 -63.36 -4.78 -12.86
C PRO A 381 -61.85 -4.96 -13.20
N VAL A 382 -61.36 -6.16 -12.82
CA VAL A 382 -60.62 -7.21 -13.59
C VAL A 382 -59.46 -6.88 -14.57
N ALA A 383 -58.42 -7.74 -14.48
CA ALA A 383 -57.31 -8.08 -15.41
C ALA A 383 -56.06 -7.16 -15.37
N SER A 384 -54.80 -7.62 -15.44
CA SER A 384 -54.17 -8.89 -15.87
C SER A 384 -52.73 -8.95 -15.29
N ALA A 385 -52.24 -10.16 -15.00
CA ALA A 385 -50.87 -10.46 -14.62
C ALA A 385 -49.85 -10.18 -15.76
N PRO A 386 -48.55 -9.91 -15.46
CA PRO A 386 -47.51 -9.83 -16.47
C PRO A 386 -46.89 -11.20 -16.79
N ALA A 387 -46.56 -11.36 -18.07
CA ALA A 387 -46.15 -12.59 -18.74
C ALA A 387 -44.70 -13.02 -18.46
N VAL A 388 -44.50 -14.34 -18.50
CA VAL A 388 -43.24 -15.08 -18.53
C VAL A 388 -42.51 -14.88 -19.87
N PRO A 389 -41.18 -14.70 -19.92
CA PRO A 389 -40.44 -14.74 -21.18
C PRO A 389 -40.07 -16.17 -21.60
N THR A 390 -40.38 -16.50 -22.84
CA THR A 390 -40.04 -17.73 -23.58
C THR A 390 -38.56 -17.71 -24.04
N PRO A 391 -37.85 -18.85 -24.10
CA PRO A 391 -36.43 -18.91 -24.46
C PRO A 391 -36.18 -18.90 -25.98
N LEU A 392 -35.04 -18.34 -26.38
CA LEU A 392 -34.53 -18.35 -27.76
C LEU A 392 -33.85 -19.69 -28.11
N PRO A 393 -33.91 -20.16 -29.37
CA PRO A 393 -33.38 -21.46 -29.78
C PRO A 393 -31.89 -21.42 -30.14
N ALA A 394 -31.26 -22.59 -29.99
CA ALA A 394 -29.88 -22.90 -30.36
C ALA A 394 -29.76 -23.39 -31.82
N SER A 395 -28.71 -22.94 -32.52
CA SER A 395 -28.06 -23.51 -33.73
C SER A 395 -26.88 -22.58 -34.06
N GLU A 396 -25.68 -22.92 -34.52
CA GLU A 396 -25.06 -24.13 -35.07
C GLU A 396 -23.55 -23.77 -35.15
N PHE A 397 -22.63 -24.57 -34.58
CA PHE A 397 -21.19 -24.37 -34.79
C PHE A 397 -20.67 -25.44 -35.77
N ALA A 398 -20.16 -24.98 -36.91
CA ALA A 398 -19.45 -25.79 -37.89
C ALA A 398 -18.06 -26.23 -37.35
N PRO A 399 -17.53 -27.40 -37.77
CA PRO A 399 -16.26 -27.90 -37.26
C PRO A 399 -15.07 -27.19 -37.93
N VAL A 400 -14.16 -26.66 -37.11
CA VAL A 400 -12.87 -26.13 -37.57
C VAL A 400 -11.92 -27.32 -37.81
N LEU A 401 -11.41 -27.42 -39.04
CA LEU A 401 -10.34 -28.33 -39.43
C LEU A 401 -9.04 -27.99 -38.67
N ALA A 402 -8.40 -29.01 -38.10
CA ALA A 402 -7.02 -28.95 -37.65
C ALA A 402 -6.06 -28.98 -38.86
N PRO A 403 -5.03 -28.12 -38.92
CA PRO A 403 -3.84 -28.38 -39.72
C PRO A 403 -2.80 -29.18 -38.90
N GLN A 404 -2.26 -30.19 -39.57
CA GLN A 404 -1.21 -31.08 -39.11
C GLN A 404 0.15 -30.37 -38.97
N ALA A 405 0.97 -30.84 -38.03
CA ALA A 405 2.39 -30.52 -37.96
C ALA A 405 3.17 -31.21 -39.10
N PRO A 406 4.28 -30.61 -39.54
CA PRO A 406 5.51 -31.39 -39.63
C PRO A 406 6.71 -30.69 -38.97
N GLU A 407 7.35 -31.49 -38.10
CA GLU A 407 8.80 -31.63 -37.88
C GLU A 407 9.70 -30.39 -38.07
N THR A 408 10.12 -29.80 -36.96
CA THR A 408 11.55 -29.53 -36.68
C THR A 408 11.74 -29.36 -35.18
N LEU A 409 11.86 -30.50 -34.50
CA LEU A 409 12.33 -30.59 -33.13
C LEU A 409 13.84 -30.85 -33.17
N VAL A 410 14.66 -29.81 -32.99
CA VAL A 410 15.89 -29.82 -32.17
C VAL A 410 16.35 -28.37 -31.96
N SER A 411 15.92 -27.77 -30.84
CA SER A 411 16.76 -26.85 -30.06
C SER A 411 16.19 -26.85 -28.65
N ALA A 412 17.04 -27.25 -27.72
CA ALA A 412 16.74 -27.61 -26.35
C ALA A 412 15.95 -26.57 -25.55
N ILE A 413 15.24 -27.09 -24.55
CA ILE A 413 14.77 -26.41 -23.34
C ILE A 413 15.85 -25.41 -22.90
N ASN A 414 15.62 -24.13 -23.17
CA ASN A 414 16.49 -23.05 -22.73
C ASN A 414 15.85 -22.52 -21.44
N PRO A 415 16.42 -22.76 -20.24
CA PRO A 415 15.86 -22.30 -18.97
C PRO A 415 15.99 -20.78 -18.77
N CYS A 416 16.57 -20.07 -19.74
CA CYS A 416 16.84 -18.64 -19.68
C CYS A 416 15.73 -17.81 -20.30
N ALA A 417 15.47 -16.63 -19.72
CA ALA A 417 14.57 -15.64 -20.30
C ALA A 417 15.08 -15.15 -21.67
N LYS A 418 14.18 -14.55 -22.47
CA LYS A 418 14.48 -14.11 -23.84
C LYS A 418 15.71 -13.19 -23.89
N GLY A 419 16.77 -13.67 -24.54
CA GLY A 419 18.03 -12.94 -24.77
C GLY A 419 19.15 -13.25 -23.76
N GLN A 420 18.89 -14.03 -22.70
CA GLN A 420 19.93 -14.62 -21.87
C GLN A 420 20.36 -15.99 -22.44
N LEU A 421 21.62 -16.36 -22.24
CA LEU A 421 22.20 -17.60 -22.76
C LEU A 421 23.00 -18.32 -21.66
N ILE A 422 23.04 -19.65 -21.76
CA ILE A 422 24.03 -20.48 -21.07
C ILE A 422 25.15 -20.76 -22.07
N THR A 423 26.38 -20.35 -21.75
CA THR A 423 27.58 -20.71 -22.51
C THR A 423 28.50 -21.57 -21.63
N GLU A 424 29.56 -22.14 -22.20
CA GLU A 424 30.56 -22.90 -21.43
C GLU A 424 31.16 -22.05 -20.29
N ASP A 425 31.27 -20.74 -20.50
CA ASP A 425 31.80 -19.77 -19.53
C ASP A 425 30.85 -19.48 -18.37
N THR A 426 29.53 -19.66 -18.56
CA THR A 426 28.53 -19.33 -17.54
C THR A 426 28.24 -20.49 -16.59
N ARG A 427 28.90 -21.65 -16.77
CA ARG A 427 28.79 -22.85 -15.91
C ARG A 427 27.33 -23.28 -15.63
N GLY A 428 26.43 -23.07 -16.58
CA GLY A 428 25.01 -23.44 -16.44
C GLY A 428 24.09 -22.33 -15.93
N HIS A 429 24.61 -21.13 -15.62
CA HIS A 429 23.82 -19.96 -15.26
C HIS A 429 23.46 -19.12 -16.49
N CYS A 430 22.33 -18.41 -16.43
CA CYS A 430 21.85 -17.54 -17.50
C CYS A 430 22.48 -16.15 -17.40
N CYS A 431 23.40 -15.82 -18.32
CA CYS A 431 23.98 -14.48 -18.42
C CYS A 431 23.62 -13.83 -19.76
N TRP A 432 23.71 -12.50 -19.84
CA TRP A 432 23.60 -11.82 -21.13
C TRP A 432 24.84 -12.12 -22.00
N PRO A 433 24.70 -12.11 -23.34
CA PRO A 433 25.83 -12.21 -24.25
C PRO A 433 26.94 -11.22 -23.85
N GLY A 434 28.20 -11.67 -23.82
CA GLY A 434 29.35 -10.83 -23.46
C GLY A 434 29.66 -10.75 -21.95
N GLN A 435 28.84 -11.37 -21.10
CA GLN A 435 29.11 -11.50 -19.67
C GLN A 435 29.73 -12.85 -19.31
N SER A 436 30.37 -12.91 -18.15
CA SER A 436 30.93 -14.15 -17.59
C SER A 436 30.38 -14.39 -16.18
N TRP A 437 30.21 -15.66 -15.80
CA TRP A 437 29.74 -15.99 -14.46
C TRP A 437 30.87 -15.87 -13.43
N SER A 438 30.65 -15.10 -12.36
CA SER A 438 31.57 -15.00 -11.24
C SER A 438 31.12 -15.86 -10.08
N SER A 439 31.80 -16.99 -9.85
CA SER A 439 31.53 -17.85 -8.68
C SER A 439 31.83 -17.18 -7.33
N GLN A 440 32.56 -16.06 -7.33
CA GLN A 440 32.86 -15.30 -6.11
C GLN A 440 31.74 -14.32 -5.76
N LYS A 441 31.04 -13.77 -6.77
CA LYS A 441 29.91 -12.86 -6.59
C LYS A 441 28.56 -13.55 -6.69
N ASP A 442 28.54 -14.80 -7.16
CA ASP A 442 27.33 -15.54 -7.51
C ASP A 442 26.44 -14.76 -8.50
N ASP A 443 27.07 -14.07 -9.45
CA ASP A 443 26.40 -13.18 -10.41
C ASP A 443 27.18 -13.08 -11.74
N CYS A 444 26.49 -12.64 -12.80
CA CYS A 444 27.07 -12.35 -14.10
C CYS A 444 27.80 -11.01 -14.08
N ILE A 445 29.08 -11.00 -14.46
CA ILE A 445 29.93 -9.81 -14.47
C ILE A 445 30.30 -9.38 -15.89
N GLY A 446 30.51 -8.09 -16.08
CA GLY A 446 30.81 -7.46 -17.37
C GLY A 446 29.60 -6.78 -18.01
N ILE A 447 29.84 -5.97 -19.03
CA ILE A 447 28.78 -5.24 -19.74
C ILE A 447 28.19 -6.16 -20.82
N PRO A 448 26.86 -6.34 -20.89
CA PRO A 448 26.23 -7.11 -21.97
C PRO A 448 26.64 -6.57 -23.35
N SER A 449 27.08 -7.44 -24.24
CA SER A 449 27.39 -7.11 -25.63
C SER A 449 26.14 -7.03 -26.51
N ALA A 450 25.04 -7.63 -26.08
CA ALA A 450 23.75 -7.59 -26.76
C ALA A 450 22.60 -7.66 -25.74
N CYS A 451 21.58 -6.85 -25.96
CA CYS A 451 20.35 -6.80 -25.18
C CYS A 451 19.16 -7.13 -26.10
N PRO A 452 18.03 -7.61 -25.55
CA PRO A 452 16.84 -7.90 -26.32
C PRO A 452 16.22 -6.59 -26.84
N ASP A 453 15.40 -6.68 -27.89
CA ASP A 453 14.76 -5.53 -28.53
C ASP A 453 14.03 -4.66 -27.47
N GLY A 454 14.31 -3.36 -27.49
CA GLY A 454 13.77 -2.42 -26.52
C GLY A 454 14.55 -2.31 -25.20
N ALA A 455 15.77 -2.85 -25.11
CA ALA A 455 16.66 -2.64 -23.97
C ALA A 455 18.08 -2.24 -24.42
N GLU A 456 18.76 -1.41 -23.62
CA GLU A 456 20.14 -0.98 -23.86
C GLU A 456 21.09 -1.52 -22.79
N PRO A 457 22.37 -1.83 -23.14
CA PRO A 457 23.36 -2.24 -22.17
C PRO A 457 23.79 -1.03 -21.33
N LYS A 458 23.54 -1.09 -20.02
CA LYS A 458 24.00 -0.10 -19.05
C LYS A 458 24.62 -0.80 -17.85
N LEU A 459 25.91 -0.56 -17.63
CA LEU A 459 26.69 -1.25 -16.60
C LEU A 459 26.61 -2.78 -16.78
N GLU A 460 26.39 -3.55 -15.72
CA GLU A 460 26.36 -5.02 -15.75
C GLU A 460 24.97 -5.60 -16.15
N ARG A 461 24.04 -4.80 -16.72
CA ARG A 461 22.66 -5.26 -17.05
C ARG A 461 22.09 -4.59 -18.31
N CYS A 462 21.03 -5.21 -18.86
CA CYS A 462 20.19 -4.61 -19.91
C CYS A 462 19.03 -3.84 -19.27
N ILE A 463 18.84 -2.57 -19.62
CA ILE A 463 17.79 -1.71 -19.08
C ILE A 463 16.77 -1.43 -20.19
N PRO A 464 15.46 -1.62 -19.95
CA PRO A 464 14.43 -1.30 -20.94
C PRO A 464 14.43 0.19 -21.29
N LEU A 465 14.30 0.48 -22.58
CA LEU A 465 14.16 1.82 -23.12
C LEU A 465 12.76 2.36 -22.80
N PRO A 466 12.62 3.65 -22.45
CA PRO A 466 11.32 4.28 -22.34
C PRO A 466 10.53 4.19 -23.66
N ASP A 467 9.21 4.05 -23.59
CA ASP A 467 8.33 3.86 -24.76
C ASP A 467 8.50 4.94 -25.84
N TRP A 468 8.95 6.15 -25.49
CA TRP A 468 9.21 7.25 -26.43
C TRP A 468 10.53 7.15 -27.20
N VAL A 469 11.45 6.26 -26.81
CA VAL A 469 12.75 6.04 -27.50
C VAL A 469 12.64 4.96 -28.59
N VAL A 470 11.69 4.03 -28.42
CA VAL A 470 11.53 2.87 -29.30
C VAL A 470 10.90 3.25 -30.66
N ASP A 471 10.11 4.31 -30.70
CA ASP A 471 9.39 4.73 -31.92
C ASP A 471 10.27 5.51 -32.93
N ASP A 472 11.29 6.22 -32.47
CA ASP A 472 12.15 7.05 -33.33
C ASP A 472 13.43 6.34 -33.81
N THR A 473 13.94 5.36 -33.05
CA THR A 473 15.19 4.67 -33.41
C THR A 473 14.99 3.52 -34.41
N ALA A 474 13.80 2.93 -34.45
CA ALA A 474 13.50 1.81 -35.36
C ALA A 474 13.40 2.22 -36.84
N LYS A 475 13.26 3.51 -37.17
CA LYS A 475 13.16 3.99 -38.56
C LYS A 475 14.49 4.40 -39.20
N CYS A 476 15.57 4.57 -38.43
CA CYS A 476 16.82 5.15 -38.97
C CYS A 476 18.02 4.18 -39.06
N MET A 477 17.90 2.94 -38.59
CA MET A 477 19.01 1.96 -38.62
C MET A 477 18.93 0.91 -39.75
N GLY A 478 17.98 1.05 -40.68
CA GLY A 478 17.95 0.30 -41.94
C GLY A 478 18.50 1.15 -43.07
N GLY A 479 19.75 0.92 -43.47
CA GLY A 479 20.41 1.71 -44.51
C GLY A 479 19.69 1.67 -45.87
N SER A 480 18.91 2.71 -46.17
CA SER A 480 18.64 3.21 -47.53
C SER A 480 18.04 4.62 -47.44
N ALA A 481 18.71 5.59 -48.03
CA ALA A 481 18.41 7.02 -47.94
C ALA A 481 17.25 7.48 -48.86
N GLU A 482 16.11 6.80 -48.84
CA GLU A 482 14.89 7.24 -49.54
C GLU A 482 13.69 7.05 -48.61
N GLY A 483 13.33 8.09 -47.84
CA GLY A 483 12.15 8.02 -46.98
C GLY A 483 12.08 8.97 -45.78
N CYS A 484 12.93 10.00 -45.67
CA CYS A 484 12.87 10.99 -44.58
C CYS A 484 12.31 12.34 -45.06
N ASP A 485 11.12 12.37 -45.64
CA ASP A 485 10.35 13.61 -45.81
C ASP A 485 9.27 13.68 -44.73
N GLY A 486 9.58 14.37 -43.62
CA GLY A 486 8.60 14.59 -42.55
C GLY A 486 9.15 14.90 -41.15
N ALA A 487 10.47 14.98 -40.96
CA ALA A 487 11.02 15.46 -39.69
C ALA A 487 10.86 16.98 -39.59
N LEU A 488 10.04 17.45 -38.65
CA LEU A 488 10.05 18.85 -38.23
C LEU A 488 11.47 19.21 -37.74
N PRO A 489 12.02 20.38 -38.10
CA PRO A 489 13.38 20.73 -37.72
C PRO A 489 13.47 20.86 -36.19
N ILE A 490 14.58 20.37 -35.64
CA ILE A 490 14.96 20.57 -34.24
C ILE A 490 15.08 22.09 -34.04
N PRO A 491 14.36 22.69 -33.07
CA PRO A 491 14.41 24.12 -32.85
C PRO A 491 15.82 24.54 -32.45
N THR A 492 16.26 25.66 -33.00
CA THR A 492 17.55 26.26 -32.69
C THR A 492 17.60 26.71 -31.23
N LEU A 493 18.81 26.83 -30.65
CA LEU A 493 19.00 27.25 -29.26
C LEU A 493 18.34 28.62 -28.97
N ASP A 494 18.21 29.47 -29.99
CA ASP A 494 17.56 30.76 -29.90
C ASP A 494 16.02 30.63 -29.81
N GLU A 495 15.42 29.67 -30.52
CA GLU A 495 13.97 29.38 -30.45
C GLU A 495 13.57 28.73 -29.11
N ILE A 496 14.47 27.94 -28.51
CA ILE A 496 14.28 27.36 -27.17
C ILE A 496 14.37 28.46 -26.10
N ASN A 497 15.30 29.41 -26.25
CA ASN A 497 15.44 30.54 -25.33
C ASN A 497 14.27 31.52 -25.43
N ASP A 498 13.74 31.80 -26.62
CA ASP A 498 12.52 32.60 -26.80
C ASP A 498 11.28 31.90 -26.23
N GLY A 499 11.19 30.57 -26.31
CA GLY A 499 10.14 29.77 -25.70
C GLY A 499 10.16 29.79 -24.16
N ILE A 500 11.35 29.73 -23.56
CA ILE A 500 11.53 29.86 -22.10
C ILE A 500 11.24 31.30 -21.64
N GLY A 501 11.65 32.31 -22.42
CA GLY A 501 11.30 33.71 -22.16
C GLY A 501 9.79 33.98 -22.24
N GLY A 502 9.09 33.38 -23.20
CA GLY A 502 7.63 33.45 -23.33
C GLY A 502 6.87 32.72 -22.21
N ALA A 503 7.41 31.60 -21.72
CA ALA A 503 6.84 30.88 -20.57
C ALA A 503 7.05 31.65 -19.26
N SER A 504 8.21 32.28 -19.08
CA SER A 504 8.50 33.14 -17.92
C SER A 504 7.61 34.37 -17.90
N LYS A 505 7.37 35.00 -19.07
CA LYS A 505 6.47 36.15 -19.19
C LYS A 505 5.01 35.77 -18.93
N LYS A 506 4.55 34.60 -19.41
CA LYS A 506 3.21 34.08 -19.08
C LYS A 506 3.03 33.78 -17.59
N LEU A 507 4.10 33.40 -16.89
CA LEU A 507 4.07 33.13 -15.46
C LEU A 507 4.06 34.43 -14.64
N GLU A 508 4.76 35.47 -15.11
CA GLU A 508 4.69 36.83 -14.55
C GLU A 508 3.33 37.49 -14.79
N ASP A 509 2.80 37.42 -16.03
CA ASP A 509 1.46 37.93 -16.37
C ASP A 509 0.37 37.23 -15.54
N PHE A 510 0.47 35.91 -15.33
CA PHE A 510 -0.45 35.16 -14.47
C PHE A 510 -0.35 35.56 -12.98
N ASN A 511 0.86 35.85 -12.50
CA ASN A 511 1.06 36.28 -11.13
C ASN A 511 0.56 37.73 -10.90
N ASP A 512 0.67 38.58 -11.91
CA ASP A 512 0.11 39.94 -11.90
C ASP A 512 -1.43 39.92 -11.98
N ASP A 513 -2.02 39.03 -12.80
CA ASP A 513 -3.48 38.81 -12.84
C ASP A 513 -4.02 38.33 -11.48
N VAL A 514 -3.29 37.43 -10.79
CA VAL A 514 -3.66 36.96 -9.45
C VAL A 514 -3.52 38.08 -8.40
N GLN A 515 -2.51 38.93 -8.50
CA GLN A 515 -2.35 40.11 -7.64
C GLN A 515 -3.44 41.15 -7.87
N GLU A 516 -3.83 41.39 -9.12
CA GLU A 516 -4.91 42.31 -9.50
C GLU A 516 -6.28 41.79 -9.05
N LEU A 517 -6.53 40.47 -9.16
CA LEU A 517 -7.74 39.83 -8.62
C LEU A 517 -7.81 39.97 -7.09
N ASN A 518 -6.68 39.80 -6.40
CA ASN A 518 -6.60 39.94 -4.94
C ASN A 518 -6.78 41.40 -4.48
N LYS A 519 -6.33 42.37 -5.28
CA LYS A 519 -6.54 43.81 -5.06
C LYS A 519 -8.00 44.22 -5.30
N ASN A 520 -8.64 43.64 -6.32
CA ASN A 520 -10.06 43.84 -6.61
C ASN A 520 -10.97 43.20 -5.54
N LEU A 521 -10.56 42.06 -4.95
CA LEU A 521 -11.24 41.43 -3.81
C LEU A 521 -11.13 42.26 -2.51
N GLN A 522 -10.04 42.98 -2.30
CA GLN A 522 -9.88 43.90 -1.16
C GLN A 522 -10.64 45.23 -1.35
N GLY A 523 -10.93 45.63 -2.59
CA GLY A 523 -11.71 46.83 -2.92
C GLY A 523 -13.23 46.71 -2.74
N PHE A 524 -13.78 45.49 -2.67
CA PHE A 524 -15.21 45.26 -2.44
C PHE A 524 -15.64 45.39 -0.96
N GLY A 525 -14.70 45.59 -0.03
CA GLY A 525 -14.96 45.73 1.41
C GLY A 525 -15.20 47.15 1.91
N THR A 526 -15.06 48.18 1.08
CA THR A 526 -15.19 49.59 1.49
C THR A 526 -16.13 50.35 0.57
N GLY A 527 -17.44 50.22 0.80
CA GLY A 527 -18.42 50.90 -0.03
C GLY A 527 -19.87 50.76 0.39
N LEU A 528 -20.20 50.59 1.67
CA LEU A 528 -21.60 50.58 2.14
C LEU A 528 -21.81 51.21 3.54
N GLU A 529 -20.93 52.12 3.97
CA GLU A 529 -21.21 53.01 5.12
C GLU A 529 -21.69 54.37 4.60
N GLY A 530 -23.00 54.50 4.33
CA GLY A 530 -23.54 55.78 3.86
C GLY A 530 -25.05 55.89 3.70
N LEU A 531 -25.84 54.84 3.97
CA LEU A 531 -27.29 54.91 3.79
C LEU A 531 -28.02 54.29 4.99
N PHE A 532 -28.69 55.19 5.73
CA PHE A 532 -29.80 55.04 6.67
C PHE A 532 -29.52 55.32 8.17
N PRO A 533 -30.35 56.17 8.81
CA PRO A 533 -30.04 56.84 10.07
C PRO A 533 -30.52 56.07 11.30
N LYS A 534 -29.90 56.43 12.43
CA LYS A 534 -30.25 56.05 13.81
C LYS A 534 -31.77 55.95 14.05
N ARG A 535 -32.20 54.81 14.59
CA ARG A 535 -33.04 54.74 15.79
C ARG A 535 -32.95 53.37 16.45
#